data_AF-A0A928EDZ0-F1
#
_entry.id   AF-A0A928EDZ0-F1
#
_cell.length_a   1.000
_cell.length_b   1.000
_cell.length_c   1.000
_cell.angle_alpha   90.00
_cell.angle_beta   90.00
_cell.angle_gamma   90.00
#
_symmetry.space_group_name_H-M   'P 1'
#
loop_
_entity.id
_entity.type
_entity.pdbx_description
1 polymer ?
#
loop_
_entity_poly.entity_id
_entity_poly.type
_entity_poly.pdbx_seq_one_letter_code
_entity_poly.pdbx_strand_id
1 'polypeptide(L)'
;MSDAMLNGDEFAARVETSMRADSGPGGCSCSEVADHIFELLDSQMPAEQAERLQRHADSCPRCSALAEAEVHVREIVRRSCSESAPATLRMRITSQIAVYRKATQ
;
A
#
# COMPACT_ATOMS: atom_id res chain seq x y z
N MET A 1 -10.92 -8.90 43.53
CA MET A 1 -11.41 -8.75 42.14
C MET A 1 -10.16 -8.52 41.30
N SER A 2 -9.58 -9.61 40.79
CA SER A 2 -8.29 -9.56 40.08
C SER A 2 -8.52 -9.09 38.65
N ASP A 3 -7.93 -7.95 38.33
CA ASP A 3 -7.60 -7.53 36.97
C ASP A 3 -6.62 -8.57 36.41
N ALA A 4 -7.09 -9.45 35.53
CA ALA A 4 -6.23 -10.42 34.87
C ALA A 4 -5.39 -9.67 33.85
N MET A 5 -4.08 -9.56 34.11
CA MET A 5 -3.12 -9.05 33.14
C MET A 5 -3.18 -9.94 31.88
N LEU A 6 -3.70 -9.38 30.79
CA LEU A 6 -3.75 -10.06 29.50
C LEU A 6 -2.31 -10.39 29.08
N ASN A 7 -2.02 -11.66 28.81
CA ASN A 7 -0.71 -12.09 28.33
C ASN A 7 -0.44 -11.49 26.93
N GLY A 8 0.82 -11.26 26.58
CA GLY A 8 1.20 -10.68 25.28
C GLY A 8 0.66 -11.46 24.07
N ASP A 9 0.53 -12.78 24.21
CA ASP A 9 -0.05 -13.66 23.19
C ASP A 9 -1.57 -13.43 23.00
N GLU A 10 -2.29 -13.08 24.07
CA GLU A 10 -3.73 -12.79 24.04
C GLU A 10 -4.01 -11.41 23.44
N PHE A 11 -3.11 -10.44 23.68
CA PHE A 11 -3.19 -9.12 23.04
C PHE A 11 -3.01 -9.23 21.52
N ALA A 12 -2.02 -10.01 21.06
CA ALA A 12 -1.82 -10.27 19.64
C ALA A 12 -3.06 -10.95 19.00
N ALA A 13 -3.63 -11.95 19.68
CA ALA A 13 -4.84 -12.64 19.22
C ALA A 13 -6.07 -11.70 19.15
N ARG A 14 -6.22 -10.79 20.11
CA ARG A 14 -7.31 -9.80 20.13
C ARG A 14 -7.14 -8.74 19.04
N VAL A 15 -5.91 -8.30 18.78
CA VAL A 15 -5.58 -7.40 17.67
C VAL A 15 -5.87 -8.08 16.33
N GLU A 16 -5.42 -9.31 16.11
CA GLU A 16 -5.73 -10.07 14.89
C GLU A 16 -7.24 -10.30 14.70
N THR A 17 -7.97 -10.59 15.76
CA THR A 17 -9.42 -10.82 15.69
C THR A 17 -10.16 -9.54 15.31
N SER A 18 -9.73 -8.38 15.81
CA SER A 18 -10.28 -7.09 15.37
C SER A 18 -10.00 -6.79 13.89
N MET A 19 -8.91 -7.34 13.33
CA MET A 19 -8.54 -7.15 11.93
C MET A 19 -9.36 -8.01 10.96
N ARG A 20 -9.88 -9.15 11.41
CA ARG A 20 -10.56 -10.17 10.58
C ARG A 20 -12.09 -10.01 10.46
N ALA A 21 -12.72 -9.11 11.20
CA ALA A 21 -14.19 -9.12 11.37
C ALA A 21 -15.00 -8.17 10.47
N ASP A 22 -14.37 -7.41 9.57
CA ASP A 22 -15.10 -6.38 8.81
C ASP A 22 -15.16 -6.73 7.31
N SER A 23 -16.29 -7.34 6.93
CA SER A 23 -16.67 -7.65 5.55
C SER A 23 -17.54 -6.50 5.04
N GLY A 24 -16.92 -5.54 4.36
CA GLY A 24 -17.62 -4.39 3.79
C GLY A 24 -18.57 -4.79 2.63
N PRO A 25 -19.53 -3.92 2.26
CA PRO A 25 -20.49 -4.22 1.21
C PRO A 25 -19.76 -4.25 -0.14
N GLY A 26 -19.59 -5.45 -0.72
CA GLY A 26 -18.93 -5.62 -2.02
C GLY A 26 -18.00 -6.84 -2.17
N GLY A 27 -17.97 -7.75 -1.18
CA GLY A 27 -17.17 -8.98 -1.27
C GLY A 27 -15.66 -8.75 -1.13
N CYS A 28 -15.27 -7.63 -0.52
CA CYS A 28 -13.89 -7.32 -0.17
C CYS A 28 -13.80 -7.20 1.35
N SER A 29 -12.89 -7.95 1.96
CA SER A 29 -12.60 -7.83 3.38
C SER A 29 -11.52 -6.78 3.62
N CYS A 30 -11.53 -6.18 4.81
CA CYS A 30 -10.44 -5.28 5.18
C CYS A 30 -9.08 -6.01 5.33
N SER A 31 -9.07 -7.35 5.46
CA SER A 31 -7.84 -8.14 5.44
C SER A 31 -7.24 -8.18 4.04
N GLU A 32 -8.07 -8.34 3.01
CA GLU A 32 -7.63 -8.39 1.62
C GLU A 32 -7.00 -7.05 1.18
N VAL A 33 -7.57 -5.92 1.61
CA VAL A 33 -6.94 -4.61 1.37
C VAL A 33 -5.60 -4.51 2.11
N ALA A 34 -5.50 -5.01 3.34
CA ALA A 34 -4.25 -4.97 4.09
C ALA A 34 -3.15 -5.84 3.44
N ASP A 35 -3.53 -7.01 2.90
CA ASP A 35 -2.60 -7.91 2.22
C ASP A 35 -2.10 -7.35 0.88
N HIS A 36 -2.90 -6.50 0.22
CA HIS A 36 -2.62 -5.95 -1.11
C HIS A 36 -2.38 -4.43 -1.14
N ILE A 37 -2.17 -3.79 0.01
CA ILE A 37 -2.08 -2.33 0.09
C ILE A 37 -0.90 -1.77 -0.70
N PHE A 38 0.24 -2.49 -0.72
CA PHE A 38 1.44 -2.05 -1.42
C PHE A 38 1.25 -2.17 -2.94
N GLU A 39 0.74 -3.30 -3.42
CA GLU A 39 0.46 -3.52 -4.84
C GLU A 39 -0.59 -2.54 -5.35
N LEU A 40 -1.59 -2.21 -4.53
CA LEU A 40 -2.62 -1.22 -4.87
C LEU A 40 -1.98 0.16 -5.04
N LEU A 41 -1.17 0.61 -4.08
CA LEU A 41 -0.50 1.91 -4.12
C LEU A 41 0.57 2.01 -5.22
N ASP A 42 1.18 0.88 -5.61
CA ASP A 42 2.18 0.81 -6.67
C ASP A 42 1.57 0.55 -8.05
N SER A 43 0.24 0.41 -8.15
CA SER A 43 -0.47 0.04 -9.39
C SER A 43 0.03 -1.29 -10.00
N GLN A 44 0.46 -2.23 -9.15
CA GLN A 44 1.01 -3.54 -9.53
C GLN A 44 -0.04 -4.65 -9.50
N MET A 45 -1.26 -4.34 -9.93
CA MET A 45 -2.36 -5.30 -9.97
C MET A 45 -3.32 -5.02 -11.14
N PRO A 46 -4.16 -6.00 -11.54
CA PRO A 46 -5.17 -5.80 -12.57
C PRO A 46 -6.15 -4.67 -12.19
N ALA A 47 -6.59 -3.90 -13.19
CA ALA A 47 -7.48 -2.74 -12.99
C ALA A 47 -8.79 -3.10 -12.25
N GLU A 48 -9.38 -4.25 -12.57
CA GLU A 48 -10.59 -4.73 -11.89
C GLU A 48 -10.37 -4.96 -10.39
N GLN A 49 -9.21 -5.52 -10.02
CA GLN A 49 -8.85 -5.74 -8.62
C GLN A 49 -8.58 -4.41 -7.92
N ALA A 50 -7.87 -3.50 -8.57
CA ALA A 50 -7.57 -2.18 -8.05
C ALA A 50 -8.86 -1.39 -7.74
N GLU A 51 -9.82 -1.35 -8.67
CA GLU A 51 -11.09 -0.64 -8.48
C GLU A 51 -11.89 -1.17 -7.28
N ARG A 52 -11.90 -2.50 -7.08
CA ARG A 52 -12.62 -3.11 -5.96
C ARG A 52 -11.96 -2.79 -4.61
N LEU A 53 -10.64 -2.92 -4.52
CA LEU A 53 -9.90 -2.61 -3.28
C LEU A 53 -9.93 -1.11 -2.97
N GLN A 54 -9.84 -0.26 -3.98
CA GLN A 54 -9.90 1.19 -3.82
C GLN A 54 -11.27 1.65 -3.33
N ARG A 55 -12.36 1.12 -3.90
CA ARG A 55 -13.72 1.40 -3.42
C ARG A 55 -13.91 1.02 -1.95
N HIS A 56 -13.29 -0.08 -1.52
CA HIS A 56 -13.31 -0.48 -0.12
C HIS A 56 -12.46 0.46 0.75
N ALA A 57 -11.24 0.79 0.31
CA ALA A 57 -10.35 1.70 1.03
C ALA A 57 -10.99 3.09 1.24
N ASP A 58 -11.70 3.60 0.24
CA ASP A 58 -12.38 4.90 0.29
C ASP A 58 -13.63 4.90 1.19
N SER A 59 -14.30 3.75 1.34
CA SER A 59 -15.52 3.64 2.14
C SER A 59 -15.28 3.14 3.58
N CYS A 60 -14.13 2.53 3.85
CA CYS A 60 -13.77 2.01 5.16
C CYS A 60 -12.76 2.95 5.87
N PRO A 61 -13.12 3.54 7.03
CA PRO A 61 -12.22 4.40 7.82
C PRO A 61 -10.90 3.73 8.22
N ARG A 62 -10.91 2.41 8.40
CA ARG A 62 -9.72 1.63 8.76
C ARG A 62 -8.75 1.52 7.59
N CYS A 63 -9.26 1.17 6.42
CA CYS A 63 -8.44 0.95 5.23
C CYS A 63 -7.92 2.27 4.65
N SER A 64 -8.70 3.36 4.73
CA SER A 64 -8.21 4.70 4.42
C SER A 64 -7.07 5.12 5.35
N ALA A 65 -7.21 4.95 6.67
CA ALA A 65 -6.13 5.24 7.61
C ALA A 65 -4.86 4.40 7.35
N LEU A 66 -5.02 3.13 6.96
CA LEU A 66 -3.89 2.28 6.57
C LEU A 66 -3.18 2.81 5.31
N ALA A 67 -3.94 3.18 4.28
CA ALA A 67 -3.40 3.73 3.05
C ALA A 67 -2.67 5.06 3.31
N GLU A 68 -3.25 5.95 4.11
CA GLU A 68 -2.63 7.23 4.51
C GLU A 68 -1.32 7.02 5.28
N ALA A 69 -1.30 6.08 6.23
CA ALA A 69 -0.09 5.75 6.98
C ALA A 69 1.04 5.27 6.06
N GLU A 70 0.73 4.40 5.10
CA GLU A 70 1.70 3.90 4.14
C GLU A 70 2.23 5.03 3.23
N VAL A 71 1.36 5.90 2.72
CA VAL A 71 1.77 7.08 1.95
C VAL A 71 2.68 8.00 2.77
N HIS A 72 2.38 8.20 4.06
CA HIS A 72 3.17 9.03 4.95
C HIS A 72 4.59 8.45 5.16
N VAL A 73 4.70 7.14 5.38
CA VAL A 73 6.00 6.45 5.48
C VAL A 73 6.81 6.62 4.20
N ARG A 74 6.19 6.42 3.03
CA ARG A 74 6.84 6.61 1.73
C ARG A 74 7.36 8.04 1.55
N GLU A 75 6.62 9.05 2.00
CA GLU A 75 7.05 10.45 1.95
C GLU A 75 8.25 10.71 2.87
N ILE A 76 8.27 10.15 4.08
CA ILE A 76 9.42 10.23 4.99
C ILE A 76 10.68 9.64 4.34
N VAL A 77 10.55 8.44 3.75
CA VAL A 77 11.67 7.77 3.06
C VAL A 77 12.17 8.63 1.90
N ARG A 78 11.26 9.15 1.08
CA ARG A 78 11.60 10.01 -0.07
C ARG A 78 12.34 11.28 0.36
N ARG A 79 11.92 11.91 1.45
CA ARG A 79 12.59 13.10 1.99
C ARG A 79 13.96 12.80 2.59
N SER A 80 14.15 11.59 3.13
CA SER A 80 15.39 11.19 3.79
C SER A 80 16.44 10.65 2.80
N CYS A 81 16.02 10.09 1.68
CA CYS A 81 16.87 9.53 0.64
C CYS A 81 16.90 10.45 -0.60
N SER A 82 17.71 11.51 -0.56
CA SER A 82 17.82 12.50 -1.65
C SER A 82 19.10 12.36 -2.50
N GLU A 83 19.55 11.14 -2.78
CA GLU A 83 20.68 10.92 -3.68
C GLU A 83 20.25 11.15 -5.14
N SER A 84 20.79 12.20 -5.75
CA SER A 84 20.46 12.51 -7.14
C SER A 84 21.17 11.56 -8.09
N ALA A 85 20.42 10.91 -8.98
CA ALA A 85 21.00 10.03 -10.00
C ALA A 85 22.11 10.76 -10.80
N PRO A 86 23.28 10.14 -11.06
CA PRO A 86 24.36 10.77 -11.81
C PRO A 86 23.91 11.29 -13.18
N ALA A 87 24.40 12.47 -13.59
CA ALA A 87 24.01 13.11 -14.85
C ALA A 87 24.26 12.22 -16.08
N THR A 88 25.33 11.43 -16.04
CA THR A 88 25.67 10.45 -17.09
C THR A 88 24.60 9.38 -17.26
N LEU A 89 24.02 8.88 -16.16
CA LEU A 89 22.95 7.89 -16.19
C LEU A 89 21.66 8.49 -16.77
N ARG A 90 21.29 9.70 -16.32
CA ARG A 90 20.11 10.42 -16.84
C ARG A 90 20.20 10.65 -18.35
N MET A 91 21.36 11.08 -18.83
CA MET A 91 21.61 11.29 -20.25
C MET A 91 21.48 9.99 -21.06
N ARG A 92 22.06 8.88 -20.57
CA ARG A 92 21.95 7.56 -21.20
C ARG A 92 20.49 7.09 -21.30
N ILE A 93 19.75 7.14 -20.20
CA ILE A 93 18.35 6.71 -20.13
C ILE A 93 17.49 7.54 -21.09
N THR A 94 17.62 8.87 -21.05
CA THR A 94 16.82 9.77 -21.90
C THR A 94 17.10 9.52 -23.39
N SER A 95 18.36 9.31 -23.76
CA SER A 95 18.76 8.94 -25.12
C SER A 95 18.12 7.62 -25.55
N GLN A 96 18.20 6.58 -24.72
CA GLN A 96 17.63 5.26 -25.02
C GLN A 96 16.11 5.30 -25.15
N ILE A 97 15.40 6.04 -24.28
CA ILE A 97 13.95 6.22 -24.37
C ILE A 97 13.58 6.93 -25.68
N ALA A 98 14.33 7.97 -26.07
CA ALA A 98 14.09 8.69 -27.32
C ALA A 98 14.28 7.79 -28.55
N VAL A 99 15.30 6.92 -28.55
CA VAL A 99 15.52 5.92 -29.60
C VAL A 99 14.39 4.90 -29.63
N TYR A 100 14.01 4.35 -28.48
CA TYR A 100 12.96 3.34 -28.38
C TYR A 100 11.62 3.86 -28.91
N ARG A 101 11.21 5.08 -28.51
CA ARG A 101 9.97 5.73 -29.00
C ARG A 101 9.96 5.95 -30.50
N LYS A 102 11.11 6.26 -31.11
CA LYS A 102 11.22 6.40 -32.58
C LYS A 102 11.15 5.07 -33.32
N ALA A 103 11.56 3.97 -32.68
CA ALA A 103 11.58 2.64 -33.30
C ALA A 103 10.26 1.87 -33.14
N THR A 104 9.40 2.28 -32.20
CA THR A 104 8.09 1.65 -31.91
C THR A 104 6.91 2.43 -32.50
N GLN A 105 7.17 3.48 -33.28
CA GLN A 105 6.19 4.26 -34.05
C GLN A 105 6.39 3.99 -35.54
#